data_AF-A0A1R0H410-F1
#
_entry.id   AF-A0A1R0H410-F1
#
_cell.length_a   1.000
_cell.length_b   1.000
_cell.length_c   1.000
_cell.angle_alpha   90.00
_cell.angle_beta   90.00
_cell.angle_gamma   90.00
#
_symmetry.space_group_name_H-M   'P 1'
#
loop_
_entity.id
_entity.type
_entity.pdbx_description
1 polymer ?
#
loop_
_entity_poly.entity_id
_entity_poly.type
_entity_poly.pdbx_seq_one_letter_code
_entity_poly.pdbx_strand_id
1 'polypeptide(L)'
;TVSTLSKLGTRFLSTPASYYDLMRKRLGASSLNYDIKESIDVLQELGILIDYDENGYLLQIFTMPLQDRPTFFVEFIQRMNHNGFGAGNFKSLFESIEREQTLRGNL
;
A
#
# COMPACT_ATOMS: atom_id res chain seq x y z
N THR A 1 -1.84 -13.07 -5.00
CA THR A 1 -1.78 -12.21 -6.22
C THR A 1 -0.47 -11.46 -6.34
N VAL A 2 -0.15 -10.55 -5.41
CA VAL A 2 1.05 -9.68 -5.50
C VAL A 2 2.34 -10.49 -5.67
N SER A 3 2.59 -11.49 -4.82
CA SER A 3 3.78 -12.36 -4.93
C SER A 3 3.96 -12.99 -6.33
N THR A 4 2.86 -13.44 -6.95
CA THR A 4 2.89 -14.01 -8.30
C THR A 4 3.24 -12.95 -9.35
N LEU A 5 2.63 -11.76 -9.28
CA LEU A 5 2.89 -10.66 -10.21
C LEU A 5 4.34 -10.16 -10.10
N SER A 6 4.87 -10.06 -8.88
CA SER A 6 6.28 -9.71 -8.65
C SER A 6 7.23 -10.72 -9.32
N LYS A 7 6.94 -12.03 -9.19
CA LYS A 7 7.72 -13.09 -9.86
C LYS A 7 7.63 -13.03 -11.39
N LEU A 8 6.53 -12.51 -11.92
CA LEU A 8 6.33 -12.28 -13.35
C LEU A 8 6.93 -10.95 -13.85
N GLY A 9 7.64 -10.21 -12.99
CA GLY A 9 8.35 -8.99 -13.36
C GLY A 9 7.55 -7.70 -13.19
N THR A 10 6.34 -7.75 -12.62
CA THR A 10 5.63 -6.51 -12.27
C THR A 10 6.37 -5.80 -11.14
N ARG A 11 6.62 -4.50 -11.33
CA ARG A 11 7.25 -3.66 -10.32
C ARG A 11 6.18 -2.87 -9.58
N PHE A 12 6.31 -2.79 -8.27
CA PHE A 12 5.41 -2.06 -7.38
C PHE A 12 6.14 -0.88 -6.73
N LEU A 13 5.37 0.12 -6.32
CA LEU A 13 5.90 1.19 -5.48
C LEU A 13 6.36 0.63 -4.13
N SER A 14 7.50 1.12 -3.65
CA SER A 14 8.06 0.70 -2.36
C SER A 14 7.54 1.56 -1.24
N THR A 15 7.12 0.93 -0.14
CA THR A 15 6.74 1.61 1.10
C THR A 15 7.86 1.50 2.13
N PRO A 16 8.24 2.58 2.85
CA PRO A 16 9.30 2.52 3.84
C PRO A 16 8.92 1.64 5.05
N ALA A 17 9.89 0.94 5.64
CA ALA A 17 9.67 0.08 6.81
C ALA A 17 8.99 0.81 7.99
N SER A 18 9.30 2.09 8.17
CA SER A 18 8.71 2.95 9.21
C SER A 18 7.19 3.07 9.12
N TYR A 19 6.60 2.91 7.93
CA TYR A 19 5.15 2.85 7.75
C TYR A 19 4.55 1.67 8.54
N TYR A 20 5.15 0.48 8.41
CA TYR A 20 4.67 -0.74 9.06
C TYR A 20 4.86 -0.69 10.57
N ASP A 21 5.96 -0.09 11.03
CA ASP A 21 6.17 0.14 12.47
C ASP A 21 5.09 1.05 13.06
N LEU A 22 4.71 2.10 12.33
CA LEU A 22 3.60 2.97 12.72
C LEU A 22 2.27 2.23 12.65
N MET A 23 2.02 1.41 11.63
CA MET A 23 0.79 0.63 11.51
C MET A 23 0.64 -0.37 12.64
N ARG A 24 1.70 -1.11 13.01
CA ARG A 24 1.66 -2.01 14.17
C ARG A 24 1.26 -1.28 15.45
N LYS A 25 1.80 -0.08 15.68
CA LYS A 25 1.42 0.77 16.84
C LYS A 25 -0.03 1.23 16.77
N ARG A 26 -0.49 1.67 15.60
CA ARG A 26 -1.88 2.15 15.42
C ARG A 26 -2.89 1.04 15.61
N LEU A 27 -2.65 -0.13 15.01
CA LEU A 27 -3.49 -1.31 15.15
C LEU A 27 -3.52 -1.84 16.59
N GLY A 28 -2.36 -1.82 17.27
CA GLY A 28 -2.29 -2.21 18.69
C GLY A 28 -2.95 -1.22 19.64
N ALA A 29 -3.04 0.06 19.27
CA ALA A 29 -3.74 1.09 20.05
C ALA A 29 -5.24 1.19 19.72
N SER A 30 -5.66 0.70 18.56
CA SER A 30 -7.06 0.75 18.13
C SER A 30 -7.88 -0.36 18.76
N SER A 31 -9.09 -0.02 19.23
CA SER A 31 -10.09 -1.00 19.67
C SER A 31 -10.95 -1.42 18.48
N LEU A 32 -10.35 -2.14 17.53
CA LEU A 32 -11.10 -2.70 16.41
C LEU A 32 -11.98 -3.84 16.89
N ASN A 33 -13.16 -3.95 16.30
CA ASN A 33 -14.11 -5.05 16.53
C ASN A 33 -13.85 -6.25 15.61
N TYR A 34 -12.78 -6.22 14.82
CA TYR A 34 -12.35 -7.28 13.92
C TYR A 34 -10.81 -7.39 13.90
N ASP A 35 -10.33 -8.55 13.45
CA ASP A 35 -8.91 -8.81 13.23
C ASP A 35 -8.53 -8.65 11.76
N ILE A 36 -7.33 -8.10 11.52
CA ILE A 36 -6.68 -8.20 10.21
C ILE A 36 -6.17 -9.63 10.04
N LYS A 37 -6.59 -10.29 8.95
CA LYS A 37 -6.33 -11.73 8.75
C LYS A 37 -4.93 -11.98 8.20
N GLU A 38 -4.40 -11.03 7.44
CA GLU A 38 -3.08 -11.09 6.84
C GLU A 38 -1.99 -10.69 7.85
N SER A 39 -0.84 -11.39 7.79
CA SER A 39 0.32 -11.03 8.59
C SER A 39 0.91 -9.69 8.13
N ILE A 40 1.08 -8.75 9.07
CA ILE A 40 1.71 -7.45 8.79
C ILE A 40 3.14 -7.62 8.26
N ASP A 41 3.85 -8.67 8.66
CA ASP A 41 5.19 -8.96 8.16
C ASP A 41 5.18 -9.34 6.67
N VAL A 42 4.18 -10.11 6.24
CA VAL A 42 3.98 -10.45 4.82
C VAL A 42 3.54 -9.23 4.03
N LEU A 43 2.67 -8.39 4.60
CA LEU A 43 2.28 -7.12 3.96
C LEU A 43 3.49 -6.19 3.79
N GLN A 44 4.39 -6.16 4.78
CA GLN A 44 5.65 -5.42 4.72
C GLN A 44 6.59 -5.94 3.65
N GLU A 45 6.78 -7.27 3.58
CA GLU A 45 7.62 -7.90 2.55
C GLU A 45 7.11 -7.56 1.14
N LEU A 46 5.80 -7.51 0.96
CA LEU A 46 5.17 -7.25 -0.33
C LEU A 46 4.96 -5.76 -0.63
N GLY A 47 5.21 -4.84 0.31
CA GLY A 47 4.97 -3.41 0.10
C GLY A 47 3.47 -3.04 0.05
N ILE A 48 2.61 -3.81 0.72
CA ILE A 48 1.16 -3.60 0.73
C ILE A 48 0.79 -2.60 1.83
N LEU A 49 -0.03 -1.62 1.50
CA LEU A 49 -0.59 -0.62 2.40
C LEU A 49 -1.90 -1.09 3.03
N ILE A 50 -2.21 -0.58 4.21
CA ILE A 50 -3.38 -0.92 5.04
C ILE A 50 -4.10 0.38 5.39
N ASP A 51 -5.39 0.47 5.05
CA ASP A 51 -6.29 1.47 5.63
C ASP A 51 -7.46 0.75 6.31
N TYR A 52 -8.01 1.35 7.36
CA TYR A 52 -9.02 0.69 8.19
C TYR A 52 -9.97 1.70 8.83
N ASP A 53 -11.19 1.25 9.06
CA ASP A 53 -12.25 1.99 9.75
C ASP A 53 -12.92 1.09 10.81
N GLU A 54 -14.02 1.57 11.39
CA GLU A 54 -14.78 0.84 12.42
C GLU A 54 -15.47 -0.43 11.93
N ASN A 55 -15.61 -0.60 10.60
CA ASN A 55 -16.37 -1.69 9.99
C ASN A 55 -15.47 -2.73 9.30
N GLY A 56 -14.30 -2.32 8.86
CA GLY A 56 -13.39 -3.19 8.12
C GLY A 56 -12.09 -2.52 7.71
N TYR A 57 -11.32 -3.22 6.89
CA TYR A 57 -10.05 -2.74 6.37
C TYR A 57 -9.93 -3.01 4.87
N LEU A 58 -8.97 -2.33 4.26
CA LEU A 58 -8.57 -2.56 2.88
C LEU A 58 -7.05 -2.63 2.78
N LEU A 59 -6.61 -3.45 1.82
CA LEU A 59 -5.22 -3.65 1.48
C LEU A 59 -5.00 -3.11 0.07
N GLN A 60 -3.98 -2.28 -0.13
CA GLN A 60 -3.69 -1.62 -1.40
C GLN A 60 -2.22 -1.77 -1.79
N ILE A 61 -1.97 -1.93 -3.08
CA ILE A 61 -0.62 -1.79 -3.65
C ILE A 61 -0.72 -1.23 -5.06
N PHE A 62 0.25 -0.41 -5.42
CA PHE A 62 0.28 0.31 -6.69
C PHE A 62 1.48 -0.15 -7.50
N THR A 63 1.28 -0.38 -8.79
CA THR A 63 2.40 -0.65 -9.69
C THR A 63 3.22 0.62 -9.89
N MET A 64 4.49 0.45 -10.26
CA MET A 64 5.22 1.50 -10.98
C MET A 64 4.46 1.87 -12.27
N PRO A 65 4.73 3.04 -12.88
CA PRO A 65 4.19 3.34 -14.20
C PRO A 65 4.47 2.21 -15.20
N LEU A 66 3.44 1.79 -15.94
CA LEU A 66 3.53 0.68 -16.89
C LEU A 66 4.16 1.08 -18.23
N GLN A 67 4.42 2.38 -18.41
CA GLN A 67 5.05 2.97 -19.58
C GLN A 67 6.20 3.86 -19.11
N ASP A 68 7.09 4.23 -20.03
CA ASP A 68 8.22 5.12 -19.72
C ASP A 68 7.74 6.48 -19.19
N ARG A 69 6.63 6.97 -19.74
CA ARG A 69 5.96 8.17 -19.25
C ARG A 69 5.19 7.85 -17.95
N PRO A 70 5.33 8.65 -16.89
CA PRO A 70 4.71 8.41 -15.59
C PRO A 70 3.22 8.82 -15.60
N THR A 71 2.42 8.16 -16.42
CA THR A 71 1.01 8.51 -16.65
C THR A 71 0.04 7.44 -16.18
N PHE A 72 0.30 6.18 -16.54
CA PHE A 72 -0.61 5.06 -16.26
C PHE A 72 0.03 4.05 -15.31
N PHE A 73 -0.68 3.73 -14.25
CA PHE A 73 -0.35 2.70 -13.26
C PHE A 73 -1.62 1.94 -12.88
N VAL A 74 -1.45 0.79 -12.24
CA VAL A 74 -2.55 -0.06 -11.78
C VAL A 74 -2.53 -0.16 -10.27
N GLU A 75 -3.70 -0.12 -9.66
CA GLU A 75 -3.92 -0.41 -8.25
C GLU A 75 -4.49 -1.84 -8.10
N PHE A 76 -3.94 -2.59 -7.16
CA PHE A 76 -4.55 -3.82 -6.66
C PHE A 76 -5.12 -3.55 -5.27
N ILE A 77 -6.42 -3.78 -5.11
CA ILE A 77 -7.15 -3.53 -3.87
C ILE A 77 -7.90 -4.78 -3.40
N GLN A 78 -7.77 -5.11 -2.13
CA GLN A 78 -8.57 -6.13 -1.43
C GLN A 78 -9.37 -5.44 -0.33
N ARG A 79 -10.66 -5.75 -0.24
CA ARG A 79 -11.59 -5.13 0.72
C ARG A 79 -12.15 -6.17 1.66
N MET A 80 -12.06 -5.89 2.95
CA MET A 80 -12.65 -6.70 4.02
C MET A 80 -13.65 -5.83 4.76
N ASN A 81 -14.88 -5.80 4.26
CA ASN A 81 -15.99 -4.99 4.79
C ASN A 81 -15.71 -3.46 4.85
N HIS A 82 -14.87 -2.95 3.94
CA HIS A 82 -14.55 -1.53 3.82
C HIS A 82 -14.86 -0.99 2.42
N ASN A 83 -15.67 0.07 2.34
CA ASN A 83 -16.17 0.63 1.08
C ASN A 83 -15.47 1.94 0.64
N GLY A 84 -14.64 2.56 1.48
CA GLY A 84 -13.89 3.77 1.14
C GLY A 84 -12.69 3.53 0.19
N PHE A 85 -11.89 4.56 -0.07
CA PHE A 85 -10.81 4.51 -1.08
C PHE A 85 -9.39 4.45 -0.52
N GLY A 86 -9.24 4.33 0.80
CA GLY A 86 -7.90 4.32 1.40
C GLY A 86 -7.29 5.70 1.51
N ALA A 87 -8.04 6.71 2.00
CA ALA A 87 -7.56 8.09 2.05
C ALA A 87 -6.26 8.23 2.86
N GLY A 88 -6.05 7.38 3.88
CA GLY A 88 -4.81 7.31 4.64
C GLY A 88 -3.62 6.81 3.80
N ASN A 89 -3.88 5.86 2.90
CA ASN A 89 -2.86 5.28 2.01
C ASN A 89 -2.46 6.23 0.88
N PHE A 90 -3.38 7.10 0.44
CA PHE A 90 -3.12 8.07 -0.63
C PHE A 90 -1.95 9.01 -0.30
N LYS A 91 -1.81 9.44 0.95
CA LYS A 91 -0.66 10.29 1.34
C LYS A 91 0.66 9.54 1.18
N SER A 92 0.73 8.30 1.66
CA SER A 92 1.93 7.45 1.53
C SER A 92 2.23 7.07 0.08
N LEU A 93 1.19 6.95 -0.75
CA LEU A 93 1.31 6.79 -2.20
C LEU A 93 1.97 8.03 -2.84
N PHE A 94 1.45 9.23 -2.55
CA PHE A 94 2.00 10.49 -3.08
C PHE A 94 3.47 10.68 -2.69
N GLU A 95 3.81 10.47 -1.42
CA GLU A 95 5.21 10.57 -0.95
C GLU A 95 6.15 9.56 -1.67
N SER A 96 5.64 8.37 -2.00
CA SER A 96 6.40 7.36 -2.75
C SER A 96 6.58 7.74 -4.22
N ILE A 97 5.55 8.31 -4.85
CA ILE A 97 5.59 8.80 -6.24
C ILE A 97 6.51 10.03 -6.34
N GLU A 98 6.42 10.99 -5.42
CA GLU A 98 7.29 12.17 -5.39
C GLU A 98 8.77 11.76 -5.27
N ARG A 99 9.09 10.82 -4.37
CA ARG A 99 10.45 10.27 -4.28
C ARG A 99 10.93 9.70 -5.61
N GLU A 100 10.07 8.98 -6.32
CA GLU A 100 10.41 8.41 -7.63
C GLU A 100 10.60 9.52 -8.70
N GLN A 101 9.77 10.56 -8.68
CA GLN A 101 9.90 11.70 -9.60
C GLN A 101 11.16 12.53 -9.33
N THR A 102 11.55 12.71 -8.06
CA THR A 102 12.83 13.32 -7.68
C THR A 102 14.01 12.51 -8.23
N LEU A 103 13.98 11.17 -8.14
CA LEU A 103 15.02 10.32 -8.72
C LEU A 103 15.11 10.43 -10.25
N ARG A 104 14.00 10.75 -10.93
CA ARG A 104 13.96 10.98 -12.38
C ARG A 104 14.38 12.40 -12.79
N GLY A 105 14.55 13.32 -11.84
CA GLY A 105 14.99 14.69 -12.09
C GLY A 105 13.91 15.64 -12.62
N ASN A 106 12.62 15.31 -12.42
CA ASN A 106 11.49 16.05 -12.98
C ASN A 106 10.62 16.75 -11.91
N LEU A 107 11.19 17.07 -10.74
CA LEU A 107 10.53 17.85 -9.68
C LEU A 107 11.12 19.27 -9.63
#